data_AF-A6WBP8-F1
#
_entry.id   AF-A6WBP8-F1
#
_cell.length_a   1.000
_cell.length_b   1.000
_cell.length_c   1.000
_cell.angle_alpha   90.00
_cell.angle_beta   90.00
_cell.angle_gamma   90.00
#
_symmetry.space_group_name_H-M   'P 1'
#
loop_
_entity.id
_entity.type
_entity.pdbx_description
1 polymer ?
#
loop_
_entity_poly.entity_id
_entity_poly.type
_entity_poly.pdbx_seq_one_letter_code
_entity_poly.pdbx_strand_id
1 'polypeptide(L)'
;MAGPTARSRDHERVSEGSSGRRTWAVAEIDLPRTTAEQVCTAFLDVMAEPAPWACIDAWSDYRDELPAEVEHAQTALQQLHAHRDGQDTGMGIGIDRSDPAQEALLRTYAAWSIHVELLSAAEQEALVTFHDGASSITAELTGTEVERLRERLAGVASVERLERLHAQARVRREQERWERRAQRKQQWLARLGWSPQRDVRRQEEELLCAECGHPQGAHPGPGQRDLKVCAVCVYEEDYELREESEMCRRAYPG
;
A
#
# COMPACT_ATOMS: atom_id res chain seq x y z
N MET A 1 13.18 36.22 22.01
CA MET A 1 13.58 34.81 21.89
C MET A 1 12.66 33.97 22.75
N ALA A 2 11.69 33.33 22.11
CA ALA A 2 10.87 32.23 22.61
C ALA A 2 10.06 31.74 21.39
N GLY A 3 10.47 30.62 20.80
CA GLY A 3 9.75 30.01 19.68
C GLY A 3 8.60 29.16 20.21
N PRO A 4 7.47 29.03 19.49
CA PRO A 4 6.48 28.02 19.78
C PRO A 4 6.83 26.74 19.03
N THR A 5 7.07 25.69 19.81
CA THR A 5 7.15 24.29 19.43
C THR A 5 5.76 23.70 19.14
N ALA A 6 5.74 22.83 18.13
CA ALA A 6 4.89 21.65 17.94
C ALA A 6 3.37 21.83 17.80
N ARG A 7 2.83 21.19 16.76
CA ARG A 7 1.76 20.18 16.89
C ARG A 7 1.67 19.33 15.61
N SER A 8 2.32 18.17 15.67
CA SER A 8 1.88 16.98 14.95
C SER A 8 0.42 16.74 15.29
N ARG A 9 -0.46 16.71 14.28
CA ARG A 9 -1.84 16.27 14.43
C ARG A 9 -1.99 15.00 13.62
N ASP A 10 -1.96 13.88 14.32
CA ASP A 10 -2.63 12.66 13.90
C ASP A 10 -4.11 12.99 13.70
N HIS A 11 -4.52 13.16 12.45
CA HIS A 11 -5.91 13.31 12.04
C HIS A 11 -6.55 11.94 11.88
N GLU A 12 -6.78 11.25 13.00
CA GLU A 12 -7.73 10.14 13.06
C GLU A 12 -8.96 10.63 13.83
N ARG A 13 -9.75 11.49 13.16
CA ARG A 13 -11.10 11.86 13.61
C ARG A 13 -12.09 11.30 12.60
N VAL A 14 -12.60 10.11 12.91
CA VAL A 14 -13.82 9.57 12.33
C VAL A 14 -14.98 10.45 12.82
N SER A 15 -15.29 11.51 12.06
CA SER A 15 -16.57 12.22 12.18
C SER A 15 -17.60 11.49 11.33
N GLU A 16 -18.38 10.61 11.98
CA GLU A 16 -19.64 10.11 11.41
C GLU A 16 -20.66 11.25 11.37
N GLY A 17 -20.63 12.03 10.29
CA GLY A 17 -21.54 13.15 10.03
C GLY A 17 -22.03 13.18 8.58
N SER A 18 -23.15 12.51 8.31
CA SER A 18 -24.21 12.89 7.34
C SER A 18 -23.88 13.30 5.90
N SER A 19 -22.68 13.08 5.33
CA SER A 19 -22.42 13.43 3.93
C SER A 19 -22.75 12.32 2.93
N GLY A 20 -22.92 11.07 3.40
CA GLY A 20 -23.04 9.90 2.53
C GLY A 20 -21.76 9.57 1.76
N ARG A 21 -20.66 10.29 2.01
CA ARG A 21 -19.35 10.03 1.39
C ARG A 21 -18.70 8.82 2.06
N ARG A 22 -17.88 8.12 1.27
CA ARG A 22 -17.05 6.99 1.69
C ARG A 22 -15.68 7.15 1.04
N THR A 23 -14.65 6.56 1.64
CA THR A 23 -13.30 6.59 1.06
C THR A 23 -13.14 5.52 -0.01
N TRP A 24 -12.76 5.96 -1.20
CA TRP A 24 -12.46 5.18 -2.39
C TRP A 24 -11.01 5.41 -2.79
N ALA A 25 -10.47 4.49 -3.57
CA ALA A 25 -9.16 4.62 -4.17
C ALA A 25 -9.14 4.02 -5.56
N VAL A 26 -8.19 4.47 -6.36
CA VAL A 26 -7.82 3.79 -7.60
C VAL A 26 -7.10 2.49 -7.21
N ALA A 27 -7.53 1.35 -7.76
CA ALA A 27 -7.05 0.05 -7.31
C ALA A 27 -5.70 -0.32 -7.91
N GLU A 28 -5.39 0.21 -9.09
CA GLU A 28 -4.14 0.03 -9.78
C GLU A 28 -3.01 0.79 -9.07
N ILE A 29 -1.84 0.16 -9.04
CA ILE A 29 -0.58 0.74 -8.55
C ILE A 29 0.37 0.90 -9.75
N ASP A 30 1.33 1.82 -9.63
CA ASP A 30 2.37 2.06 -10.65
C ASP A 30 1.79 2.32 -12.05
N LEU A 31 0.76 3.18 -12.13
CA LEU A 31 0.10 3.53 -13.37
C LEU A 31 1.08 4.11 -14.40
N PRO A 32 0.99 3.68 -15.68
CA PRO A 32 1.69 4.38 -16.76
C PRO A 32 1.32 5.87 -16.76
N ARG A 33 2.27 6.71 -17.14
CA ARG A 33 2.17 8.17 -17.08
C ARG A 33 0.92 8.73 -17.77
N THR A 34 0.64 8.22 -18.96
CA THR A 34 -0.56 8.57 -19.75
C THR A 34 -1.86 8.12 -19.09
N THR A 35 -1.85 7.01 -18.35
CA THR A 35 -2.98 6.54 -17.55
C THR A 35 -3.19 7.41 -16.32
N ALA A 36 -2.11 7.79 -15.62
CA ALA A 36 -2.18 8.70 -14.49
C ALA A 36 -2.80 10.07 -14.87
N GLU A 37 -2.42 10.62 -16.03
CA GLU A 37 -3.01 11.85 -16.58
C GLU A 37 -4.52 11.72 -16.84
N GLN A 38 -4.95 10.61 -17.45
CA GLN A 38 -6.37 10.34 -17.68
C GLN A 38 -7.14 10.22 -16.36
N VAL A 39 -6.55 9.55 -15.36
CA VAL A 39 -7.15 9.38 -14.04
C VAL A 39 -7.28 10.71 -13.33
N CYS A 40 -6.21 11.51 -13.24
CA CYS A 40 -6.26 12.86 -12.66
C CYS A 40 -7.30 13.73 -13.36
N THR A 41 -7.35 13.72 -14.69
CA THR A 41 -8.34 14.48 -15.47
C THR A 41 -9.77 14.06 -15.12
N ALA A 42 -10.04 12.77 -14.98
CA ALA A 42 -11.36 12.27 -14.62
C ALA A 42 -11.77 12.73 -13.21
N PHE A 43 -10.86 12.71 -12.24
CA PHE A 43 -11.12 13.24 -10.90
C PHE A 43 -11.36 14.75 -10.92
N LEU A 44 -10.51 15.52 -11.60
CA LEU A 44 -10.69 16.97 -11.73
C LEU A 44 -12.07 17.31 -12.33
N ASP A 45 -12.50 16.58 -13.34
CA ASP A 45 -13.82 16.79 -13.96
C ASP A 45 -14.99 16.45 -13.02
N VAL A 46 -14.93 15.29 -12.35
CA VAL A 46 -16.00 14.85 -11.43
C VAL A 46 -16.09 15.78 -10.22
N MET A 47 -14.94 16.29 -9.77
CA MET A 47 -14.81 17.12 -8.57
C MET A 47 -14.88 18.61 -8.85
N ALA A 48 -15.17 19.05 -10.07
CA ALA A 48 -15.21 20.48 -10.43
C ALA A 48 -16.17 21.30 -9.55
N GLU A 49 -17.36 20.76 -9.25
CA GLU A 49 -18.36 21.43 -8.40
C GLU A 49 -18.14 21.19 -6.89
N PRO A 50 -17.91 19.94 -6.42
CA PRO A 50 -17.73 19.68 -4.98
C PRO A 50 -16.43 20.25 -4.39
N ALA A 51 -15.39 20.42 -5.21
CA ALA A 51 -14.08 20.89 -4.80
C ALA A 51 -13.64 22.11 -5.62
N PRO A 52 -14.11 23.33 -5.30
CA PRO A 52 -13.78 24.55 -6.04
C PRO A 52 -12.34 25.02 -5.82
N TRP A 53 -11.63 24.44 -4.85
CA TRP A 53 -10.25 24.79 -4.52
C TRP A 53 -9.35 23.56 -4.66
N ALA A 54 -8.09 23.80 -4.98
CA ALA A 54 -7.05 22.78 -4.90
C ALA A 54 -5.80 23.30 -4.22
N CYS A 55 -5.02 22.38 -3.67
CA CYS A 55 -3.69 22.59 -3.16
C CYS A 55 -2.74 21.71 -3.98
N ILE A 56 -1.64 22.26 -4.49
CA ILE A 56 -0.69 21.51 -5.31
C ILE A 56 0.76 21.86 -4.98
N ASP A 57 1.61 20.85 -4.97
CA ASP A 57 3.05 21.04 -4.89
C ASP A 57 3.66 21.10 -6.29
N ALA A 58 4.33 22.20 -6.63
CA ALA A 58 5.08 22.35 -7.88
C ALA A 58 6.46 21.65 -7.84
N TRP A 59 6.46 20.41 -7.34
CA TRP A 59 7.58 19.49 -7.28
C TRP A 59 7.22 18.17 -7.94
N SER A 60 8.18 17.56 -8.64
CA SER A 60 8.02 16.26 -9.30
C SER A 60 9.25 15.41 -9.08
N ASP A 61 9.05 14.11 -8.89
CA ASP A 61 10.14 13.13 -8.91
C ASP A 61 10.59 12.77 -10.34
N TYR A 62 9.82 13.17 -11.36
CA TYR A 62 10.06 12.87 -12.77
C TYR A 62 10.77 14.01 -13.52
N ARG A 63 11.69 14.73 -12.87
CA ARG A 63 12.27 15.98 -13.39
C ARG A 63 12.92 15.82 -14.76
N ASP A 64 13.56 14.69 -15.01
CA ASP A 64 14.25 14.39 -16.26
C ASP A 64 13.31 13.89 -17.37
N GLU A 65 12.04 13.67 -17.05
CA GLU A 65 11.01 13.11 -17.94
C GLU A 65 9.87 14.10 -18.23
N LEU A 66 9.91 15.31 -17.66
CA LEU A 66 8.85 16.31 -17.84
C LEU A 66 8.75 16.75 -19.30
N PRO A 67 7.58 16.61 -19.94
CA PRO A 67 7.30 17.28 -21.19
C PRO A 67 7.42 18.80 -21.04
N ALA A 68 7.84 19.49 -22.10
CA ALA A 68 8.06 20.94 -22.07
C ALA A 68 6.83 21.73 -21.59
N GLU A 69 5.62 21.27 -21.92
CA GLU A 69 4.37 21.91 -21.46
C GLU A 69 4.16 21.76 -19.94
N VAL A 70 4.55 20.62 -19.37
CA VAL A 70 4.46 20.34 -17.94
C VAL A 70 5.51 21.13 -17.16
N GLU A 71 6.73 21.25 -17.70
CA GLU A 71 7.79 22.10 -17.15
C GLU A 71 7.37 23.59 -17.12
N HIS A 72 6.72 24.07 -18.18
CA HIS A 72 6.14 25.41 -18.20
C HIS A 72 5.04 25.58 -17.14
N ALA A 73 4.15 24.59 -16.99
CA ALA A 73 3.11 24.63 -15.96
C ALA A 73 3.70 24.65 -14.54
N GLN A 74 4.74 23.84 -14.28
CA GLN A 74 5.46 23.84 -13.01
C GLN A 74 6.05 25.22 -12.70
N THR A 75 6.73 25.82 -13.68
CA THR A 75 7.33 27.16 -13.54
C THR A 75 6.26 28.22 -13.28
N ALA A 76 5.13 28.15 -13.98
CA ALA A 76 4.01 29.08 -13.78
C ALA A 76 3.36 28.93 -12.39
N LEU A 77 3.25 27.70 -11.88
CA LEU A 77 2.75 27.45 -10.51
C LEU A 77 3.68 28.05 -9.45
N GLN A 78 5.00 27.84 -9.59
CA GLN A 78 6.00 28.45 -8.69
C GLN A 78 5.91 29.98 -8.70
N GLN A 79 5.78 30.57 -9.88
CA GLN A 79 5.57 32.01 -10.02
C GLN A 79 4.28 32.48 -9.35
N LEU A 80 3.17 31.76 -9.53
CA LEU A 80 1.88 32.08 -8.88
C LEU A 80 2.02 32.14 -7.36
N HIS A 81 2.70 31.17 -6.75
CA HIS A 81 2.93 31.12 -5.31
C HIS A 81 3.84 32.26 -4.82
N ALA A 82 4.96 32.51 -5.52
CA ALA A 82 5.91 33.56 -5.18
C ALA A 82 5.27 34.96 -5.16
N HIS A 83 4.32 35.24 -6.06
CA HIS A 83 3.59 36.50 -6.09
C HIS A 83 2.67 36.70 -4.87
N ARG A 84 2.19 35.61 -4.25
CA ARG A 84 1.25 35.67 -3.13
C ARG A 84 1.97 35.79 -1.79
N ASP A 85 2.96 34.93 -1.55
CA ASP A 85 3.51 34.70 -0.21
C ASP A 85 4.94 35.26 -0.05
N GLY A 86 5.52 35.84 -1.11
CA GLY A 86 6.84 36.51 -1.09
C GLY A 86 8.04 35.57 -0.92
N GLN A 87 7.80 34.26 -0.78
CA GLN A 87 8.78 33.19 -0.79
C GLN A 87 8.26 32.05 -1.66
N ASP A 88 9.13 31.49 -2.48
CA ASP A 88 8.82 30.32 -3.29
C ASP A 88 9.25 29.05 -2.54
N THR A 89 8.29 28.35 -1.94
CA THR A 89 8.53 27.00 -1.41
C THR A 89 8.21 25.91 -2.42
N GLY A 90 7.53 26.26 -3.53
CA GLY A 90 6.94 25.32 -4.47
C GLY A 90 5.92 24.35 -3.85
N MET A 91 5.48 24.56 -2.61
CA MET A 91 4.62 23.65 -1.86
C MET A 91 3.34 24.34 -1.42
N GLY A 92 2.25 23.59 -1.36
CA GLY A 92 0.97 24.07 -0.84
C GLY A 92 0.36 25.21 -1.66
N ILE A 93 0.54 25.19 -2.98
CA ILE A 93 0.09 26.27 -3.86
C ILE A 93 -1.42 26.19 -3.99
N GLY A 94 -2.11 27.21 -3.49
CA GLY A 94 -3.55 27.33 -3.59
C GLY A 94 -3.98 27.65 -5.02
N ILE A 95 -4.93 26.88 -5.53
CA ILE A 95 -5.50 27.01 -6.87
C ILE A 95 -7.00 27.29 -6.75
N ASP A 96 -7.42 28.43 -7.29
CA ASP A 96 -8.82 28.73 -7.56
C ASP A 96 -9.24 28.03 -8.84
N ARG A 97 -10.08 26.99 -8.73
CA ARG A 97 -10.51 26.21 -9.91
C ARG A 97 -11.60 26.91 -10.72
N SER A 98 -12.13 28.04 -10.23
CA SER A 98 -13.02 28.90 -11.01
C SER A 98 -12.26 29.84 -11.94
N ASP A 99 -10.96 30.07 -11.69
CA ASP A 99 -10.06 30.78 -12.61
C ASP A 99 -9.59 29.83 -13.72
N PRO A 100 -9.99 30.05 -14.99
CA PRO A 100 -9.63 29.17 -16.10
C PRO A 100 -8.12 29.03 -16.31
N ALA A 101 -7.33 30.05 -15.97
CA ALA A 101 -5.88 29.99 -16.12
C ALA A 101 -5.25 29.08 -15.07
N GLN A 102 -5.71 29.15 -13.82
CA GLN A 102 -5.19 28.30 -12.74
C GLN A 102 -5.68 26.85 -12.88
N GLU A 103 -6.94 26.63 -13.29
CA GLU A 103 -7.46 25.28 -13.58
C GLU A 103 -6.69 24.63 -14.74
N ALA A 104 -6.26 25.40 -15.75
CA ALA A 104 -5.44 24.87 -16.84
C ALA A 104 -4.05 24.41 -16.34
N LEU A 105 -3.42 25.15 -15.43
CA LEU A 105 -2.16 24.75 -14.79
C LEU A 105 -2.35 23.46 -13.98
N LEU A 106 -3.41 23.39 -13.17
CA LEU A 106 -3.74 22.21 -12.39
C LEU A 106 -3.94 20.99 -13.29
N ARG A 107 -4.71 21.10 -14.38
CA ARG A 107 -4.94 20.00 -15.33
C ARG A 107 -3.66 19.50 -15.99
N THR A 108 -2.77 20.42 -16.33
CA THR A 108 -1.50 20.09 -17.00
C THR A 108 -0.54 19.40 -16.03
N TYR A 109 -0.50 19.84 -14.77
CA TYR A 109 0.56 19.46 -13.83
C TYR A 109 0.13 18.44 -12.76
N ALA A 110 -1.16 18.28 -12.46
CA ALA A 110 -1.66 17.48 -11.33
C ALA A 110 -1.11 16.05 -11.29
N ALA A 111 -1.08 15.37 -12.44
CA ALA A 111 -0.55 14.02 -12.49
C ALA A 111 0.93 13.99 -12.11
N TRP A 112 1.70 15.04 -12.37
CA TRP A 112 3.17 15.11 -12.25
C TRP A 112 3.63 15.60 -10.88
N SER A 113 2.73 16.20 -10.13
CA SER A 113 2.99 16.65 -8.77
C SER A 113 3.21 15.48 -7.81
N ILE A 114 4.09 15.68 -6.84
CA ILE A 114 4.22 14.78 -5.67
C ILE A 114 2.98 14.82 -4.77
N HIS A 115 2.20 15.90 -4.81
CA HIS A 115 1.04 16.05 -3.95
C HIS A 115 0.01 17.03 -4.50
N VAL A 116 -1.24 16.57 -4.59
CA VAL A 116 -2.41 17.39 -4.93
C VAL A 116 -3.54 17.07 -3.96
N GLU A 117 -4.22 18.10 -3.46
CA GLU A 117 -5.48 17.97 -2.73
C GLU A 117 -6.58 18.74 -3.44
N LEU A 118 -7.75 18.13 -3.61
CA LEU A 118 -8.96 18.83 -4.04
C LEU A 118 -9.81 19.11 -2.80
N LEU A 119 -10.00 20.38 -2.48
CA LEU A 119 -10.55 20.82 -1.20
C LEU A 119 -12.03 21.17 -1.36
N SER A 120 -12.85 20.77 -0.38
CA SER A 120 -14.25 21.18 -0.32
C SER A 120 -14.41 22.70 -0.25
N ALA A 121 -15.58 23.22 -0.60
CA ALA A 121 -15.90 24.65 -0.50
C ALA A 121 -15.76 25.23 0.93
N ALA A 122 -15.78 24.38 1.96
CA ALA A 122 -15.53 24.78 3.34
C ALA A 122 -14.03 24.92 3.66
N GLU A 123 -13.14 24.74 2.68
CA GLU A 123 -11.68 24.96 2.71
C GLU A 123 -10.91 24.20 3.80
N GLN A 124 -11.50 23.18 4.43
CA GLN A 124 -10.87 22.50 5.58
C GLN A 124 -10.70 20.99 5.44
N GLU A 125 -11.29 20.36 4.42
CA GLU A 125 -11.17 18.91 4.20
C GLU A 125 -10.87 18.61 2.73
N ALA A 126 -9.80 17.85 2.51
CA ALA A 126 -9.44 17.29 1.21
C ALA A 126 -10.43 16.18 0.85
N LEU A 127 -11.17 16.39 -0.23
CA LEU A 127 -12.09 15.39 -0.78
C LEU A 127 -11.36 14.38 -1.66
N VAL A 128 -10.23 14.78 -2.25
CA VAL A 128 -9.38 13.90 -3.08
C VAL A 128 -7.93 14.25 -2.82
N THR A 129 -7.09 13.23 -2.76
CA THR A 129 -5.64 13.39 -2.66
C THR A 129 -4.95 12.55 -3.73
N PHE A 130 -4.05 13.19 -4.50
CA PHE A 130 -3.11 12.53 -5.40
C PHE A 130 -1.72 12.56 -4.77
N HIS A 131 -1.06 11.41 -4.68
CA HIS A 131 0.29 11.29 -4.15
C HIS A 131 1.26 10.77 -5.20
N ASP A 132 2.50 11.24 -5.13
CA ASP A 132 3.68 10.74 -5.83
C ASP A 132 3.40 10.48 -7.31
N GLY A 133 2.96 11.53 -8.00
CA GLY A 133 2.62 11.47 -9.41
C GLY A 133 1.40 10.58 -9.71
N ALA A 134 0.38 10.58 -8.83
CA ALA A 134 -0.80 9.74 -8.93
C ALA A 134 -0.52 8.22 -8.87
N SER A 135 0.57 7.81 -8.23
CA SER A 135 0.81 6.40 -7.86
C SER A 135 -0.16 5.90 -6.79
N SER A 136 -0.71 6.83 -6.00
CA SER A 136 -1.79 6.59 -5.04
C SER A 136 -2.80 7.72 -5.11
N ILE A 137 -4.07 7.37 -5.28
CA ILE A 137 -5.17 8.33 -5.27
C ILE A 137 -6.24 7.82 -4.31
N THR A 138 -6.59 8.66 -3.34
CA THR A 138 -7.70 8.43 -2.41
C THR A 138 -8.72 9.55 -2.54
N ALA A 139 -9.99 9.21 -2.35
CA ALA A 139 -11.07 10.17 -2.50
C ALA A 139 -12.24 9.84 -1.58
N GLU A 140 -12.76 10.85 -0.88
CA GLU A 140 -14.06 10.78 -0.25
C GLU A 140 -15.12 11.11 -1.29
N LEU A 141 -15.94 10.13 -1.68
CA LEU A 141 -16.94 10.27 -2.74
C LEU A 141 -18.30 9.75 -2.30
N THR A 142 -19.35 10.41 -2.77
CA THR A 142 -20.74 9.95 -2.77
C THR A 142 -20.96 8.87 -3.84
N GLY A 143 -22.06 8.12 -3.74
CA GLY A 143 -22.41 7.11 -4.75
C GLY A 143 -22.49 7.68 -6.18
N THR A 144 -23.07 8.87 -6.35
CA THR A 144 -23.21 9.50 -7.66
C THR A 144 -21.87 9.92 -8.27
N GLU A 145 -20.95 10.46 -7.47
CA GLU A 145 -19.61 10.82 -7.94
C GLU A 145 -18.82 9.57 -8.35
N VAL A 146 -18.94 8.47 -7.60
CA VAL A 146 -18.28 7.19 -7.92
C VAL A 146 -18.77 6.65 -9.26
N GLU A 147 -20.08 6.66 -9.53
CA GLU A 147 -20.62 6.16 -10.80
C GLU A 147 -20.14 7.01 -11.99
N ARG A 148 -20.14 8.35 -11.86
CA ARG A 148 -19.58 9.25 -12.89
C ARG A 148 -18.10 9.00 -13.12
N LEU A 149 -17.35 8.77 -12.05
CA LEU A 149 -15.92 8.49 -12.13
C LEU A 149 -15.65 7.15 -12.82
N ARG A 150 -16.43 6.11 -12.50
CA ARG A 150 -16.35 4.80 -13.15
C ARG A 150 -16.66 4.86 -14.64
N GLU A 151 -17.68 5.62 -15.04
CA GLU A 151 -17.99 5.84 -16.45
C GLU A 151 -16.81 6.47 -17.19
N ARG A 152 -16.18 7.48 -16.59
CA ARG A 152 -15.02 8.18 -17.19
C ARG A 152 -13.75 7.35 -17.23
N LEU A 153 -13.57 6.44 -16.27
CA LEU A 153 -12.41 5.56 -16.17
C LEU A 153 -12.63 4.19 -16.83
N ALA A 154 -13.74 4.01 -17.55
CA ALA A 154 -14.06 2.75 -18.20
C ALA A 154 -12.95 2.32 -19.16
N GLY A 155 -12.31 1.18 -18.87
CA GLY A 155 -11.18 0.65 -19.65
C GLY A 155 -9.82 1.28 -19.34
N VAL A 156 -9.74 2.19 -18.37
CA VAL A 156 -8.51 2.88 -17.97
C VAL A 156 -8.02 2.40 -16.60
N ALA A 157 -8.89 2.50 -15.59
CA ALA A 157 -8.58 2.16 -14.20
C ALA A 157 -9.86 1.80 -13.44
N SER A 158 -9.72 1.16 -12.29
CA SER A 158 -10.84 0.75 -11.44
C SER A 158 -10.85 1.52 -10.12
N VAL A 159 -12.06 1.86 -9.68
CA VAL A 159 -12.28 2.59 -8.42
C VAL A 159 -13.02 1.69 -7.45
N GLU A 160 -12.34 1.40 -6.33
CA GLU A 160 -12.81 0.50 -5.29
C GLU A 160 -12.83 1.18 -3.92
N ARG A 161 -13.64 0.64 -3.00
CA ARG A 161 -13.63 1.12 -1.61
C ARG A 161 -12.29 0.80 -0.98
N LEU A 162 -11.68 1.78 -0.31
CA LEU A 162 -10.36 1.63 0.29
C LEU A 162 -10.33 0.46 1.31
N GLU A 163 -11.39 0.30 2.09
CA GLU A 163 -11.58 -0.82 3.03
C GLU A 163 -11.44 -2.20 2.35
N ARG A 164 -11.97 -2.35 1.13
CA ARG A 164 -11.92 -3.61 0.37
C ARG A 164 -10.49 -3.90 -0.11
N LEU A 165 -9.81 -2.88 -0.63
CA LEU A 165 -8.42 -2.99 -1.05
C LEU A 165 -7.51 -3.37 0.13
N HIS A 166 -7.69 -2.73 1.29
CA HIS A 166 -6.96 -3.08 2.51
C HIS A 166 -7.22 -4.52 2.98
N ALA A 167 -8.48 -4.98 2.92
CA ALA A 167 -8.81 -6.36 3.27
C ALA A 167 -8.13 -7.36 2.33
N GLN A 168 -8.16 -7.13 1.01
CA GLN A 168 -7.48 -7.98 0.03
C GLN A 168 -5.97 -7.96 0.21
N ALA A 169 -5.37 -6.79 0.45
CA ALA A 169 -3.94 -6.65 0.71
C ALA A 169 -3.50 -7.37 1.98
N ARG A 170 -4.32 -7.40 3.03
CA ARG A 170 -4.05 -8.17 4.25
C ARG A 170 -4.02 -9.67 3.98
N VAL A 171 -5.04 -10.20 3.31
CA VAL A 171 -5.10 -11.63 2.93
C VAL A 171 -3.90 -12.03 2.06
N ARG A 172 -3.55 -11.22 1.07
CA ARG A 172 -2.38 -11.45 0.20
C ARG A 172 -1.07 -11.49 1.00
N ARG A 173 -0.86 -10.51 1.90
CA ARG A 173 0.33 -10.46 2.76
C ARG A 173 0.41 -11.64 3.73
N GLU A 174 -0.72 -12.16 4.18
CA GLU A 174 -0.76 -13.39 5.00
C GLU A 174 -0.37 -14.61 4.16
N GLN A 175 -0.92 -14.74 2.95
CA GLN A 175 -0.57 -15.82 2.03
C GLN A 175 0.91 -15.79 1.64
N GLU A 176 1.46 -14.64 1.24
CA GLU A 176 2.89 -14.49 0.93
C GLU A 176 3.79 -14.77 2.14
N ARG A 177 3.32 -14.44 3.35
CA ARG A 177 4.05 -14.80 4.58
C ARG A 177 4.05 -16.31 4.78
N TRP A 178 2.91 -16.96 4.59
CA TRP A 178 2.80 -18.41 4.67
C TRP A 178 3.67 -19.12 3.62
N GLU A 179 3.64 -18.68 2.37
CA GLU A 179 4.48 -19.20 1.28
C GLU A 179 5.98 -19.03 1.59
N ARG A 180 6.40 -17.86 2.09
CA ARG A 180 7.79 -17.63 2.53
C ARG A 180 8.18 -18.54 3.69
N ARG A 181 7.29 -18.76 4.67
CA ARG A 181 7.55 -19.70 5.79
C ARG A 181 7.68 -21.14 5.26
N ALA A 182 6.79 -21.57 4.37
CA ALA A 182 6.83 -22.89 3.74
C ALA A 182 8.13 -23.09 2.91
N GLN A 183 8.55 -22.09 2.14
CA GLN A 183 9.79 -22.12 1.38
C GLN A 183 11.02 -22.22 2.29
N ARG A 184 11.06 -21.44 3.39
CA ARG A 184 12.14 -21.54 4.40
C ARG A 184 12.21 -22.92 5.04
N LYS A 185 11.05 -23.52 5.38
CA LYS A 185 10.98 -24.89 5.88
C LYS A 185 11.54 -25.89 4.88
N GLN A 186 11.15 -25.81 3.61
CA GLN A 186 11.66 -26.70 2.56
C GLN A 186 13.17 -26.55 2.38
N GLN A 187 13.70 -25.32 2.35
CA GLN A 187 15.14 -25.07 2.26
C GLN A 187 15.91 -25.63 3.46
N TRP A 188 15.36 -25.46 4.67
CA TRP A 188 15.95 -26.01 5.88
C TRP A 188 15.96 -27.54 5.87
N LEU A 189 14.85 -28.19 5.50
CA LEU A 189 14.78 -29.64 5.33
C LEU A 189 15.79 -30.14 4.28
N ALA A 190 15.90 -29.46 3.14
CA ALA A 190 16.88 -29.80 2.10
C ALA A 190 18.34 -29.72 2.62
N ARG A 191 18.66 -28.74 3.47
CA ARG A 191 19.99 -28.64 4.13
C ARG A 191 20.28 -29.81 5.06
N LEU A 192 19.26 -30.39 5.69
CA LEU A 192 19.38 -31.61 6.49
C LEU A 192 19.51 -32.88 5.63
N GLY A 193 19.59 -32.76 4.30
CA GLY A 193 19.64 -33.90 3.39
C GLY A 193 18.30 -34.62 3.23
N TRP A 194 17.21 -34.02 3.72
CA TRP A 194 15.86 -34.54 3.53
C TRP A 194 15.39 -34.25 2.11
N SER A 195 14.87 -35.27 1.43
CA SER A 195 14.35 -35.19 0.06
C SER A 195 13.04 -35.96 -0.03
N PRO A 196 11.96 -35.36 -0.58
CA PRO A 196 10.68 -36.05 -0.79
C PRO A 196 10.82 -37.33 -1.64
N GLN A 197 11.81 -37.39 -2.54
CA GLN A 197 12.07 -38.53 -3.43
C GLN A 197 12.91 -39.62 -2.76
N ARG A 198 13.71 -39.28 -1.74
CA ARG A 198 14.32 -40.27 -0.84
C ARG A 198 13.27 -40.88 0.08
N ASP A 199 12.23 -40.15 0.44
CA ASP A 199 11.12 -40.65 1.27
C ASP A 199 10.37 -41.81 0.58
N VAL A 200 10.04 -41.74 -0.71
CA VAL A 200 9.30 -42.83 -1.38
C VAL A 200 10.10 -44.13 -1.51
N ARG A 201 11.45 -44.05 -1.61
CA ARG A 201 12.33 -45.24 -1.67
C ARG A 201 12.87 -45.69 -0.30
N ARG A 202 12.79 -44.84 0.73
CA ARG A 202 13.25 -45.12 2.10
C ARG A 202 12.08 -45.28 3.09
N GLN A 203 10.84 -45.12 2.62
CA GLN A 203 9.61 -45.49 3.34
C GLN A 203 9.50 -46.99 3.61
N GLU A 204 10.28 -47.83 2.91
CA GLU A 204 10.33 -49.27 3.18
C GLU A 204 11.30 -49.63 4.34
N GLU A 205 12.19 -48.73 4.80
CA GLU A 205 13.19 -49.09 5.84
C GLU A 205 13.41 -48.07 6.99
N GLU A 206 13.05 -46.78 6.88
CA GLU A 206 13.13 -45.84 8.02
C GLU A 206 11.74 -45.42 8.54
N LEU A 207 11.42 -45.87 9.76
CA LEU A 207 10.17 -45.59 10.47
C LEU A 207 10.02 -44.08 10.75
N LEU A 208 9.07 -43.41 10.11
CA LEU A 208 8.63 -42.07 10.53
C LEU A 208 8.17 -42.11 12.00
N CYS A 209 8.33 -41.00 12.72
CA CYS A 209 7.79 -40.91 14.08
C CYS A 209 6.26 -40.90 14.03
N ALA A 210 5.63 -41.84 14.76
CA ALA A 210 4.18 -41.96 14.81
C ALA A 210 3.48 -40.77 15.51
N GLU A 211 4.21 -39.94 16.27
CA GLU A 211 3.64 -38.76 16.95
C GLU A 211 3.62 -37.51 16.06
N CYS A 212 4.75 -37.13 15.44
CA CYS A 212 4.83 -35.90 14.63
C CYS A 212 4.91 -36.11 13.12
N GLY A 213 5.08 -37.35 12.65
CA GLY A 213 5.27 -37.67 11.23
C GLY A 213 6.64 -37.30 10.66
N HIS A 214 7.56 -36.78 11.47
CA HIS A 214 8.91 -36.42 11.02
C HIS A 214 9.86 -37.63 11.01
N PRO A 215 10.96 -37.58 10.24
CA PRO A 215 11.98 -38.61 10.26
C PRO A 215 12.54 -38.84 11.66
N GLN A 216 12.83 -40.10 12.04
CA GLN A 216 13.46 -40.38 13.34
C GLN A 216 14.79 -39.64 13.52
N GLY A 217 15.56 -39.41 12.45
CA GLY A 217 16.82 -38.64 12.51
C GLY A 217 16.67 -37.16 12.91
N ALA A 218 15.45 -36.61 12.92
CA ALA A 218 15.17 -35.26 13.43
C ALA A 218 15.02 -35.20 14.96
N HIS A 219 14.93 -36.34 15.63
CA HIS A 219 14.73 -36.41 17.07
C HIS A 219 16.09 -36.43 17.79
N PRO A 220 16.18 -35.82 18.97
CA PRO A 220 17.43 -35.75 19.74
C PRO A 220 17.96 -37.14 20.09
N GLY A 221 19.24 -37.41 19.80
CA GLY A 221 19.83 -38.74 20.02
C GLY A 221 19.92 -39.13 21.51
N PRO A 222 20.24 -40.40 21.84
CA PRO A 222 20.28 -40.90 23.23
C PRO A 222 21.22 -40.13 24.19
N GLY A 223 22.19 -39.39 23.65
CA GLY A 223 23.12 -38.53 24.39
C GLY A 223 22.63 -37.09 24.63
N GLN A 224 21.50 -36.67 24.04
CA GLN A 224 20.94 -35.33 24.12
C GLN A 224 19.71 -35.30 25.05
N ARG A 225 19.92 -35.67 26.32
CA ARG A 225 18.85 -35.87 27.32
C ARG A 225 18.06 -34.60 27.67
N ASP A 226 18.61 -33.43 27.33
CA ASP A 226 18.00 -32.12 27.61
C ASP A 226 16.97 -31.70 26.55
N LEU A 227 16.92 -32.38 25.41
CA LEU A 227 15.96 -32.11 24.34
C LEU A 227 14.86 -33.19 24.36
N LYS A 228 13.61 -32.78 24.59
CA LYS A 228 12.43 -33.66 24.59
C LYS A 228 11.59 -33.58 23.32
N VAL A 229 11.90 -32.61 22.48
CA VAL A 229 11.16 -32.28 21.26
C VAL A 229 12.11 -32.42 20.09
N CYS A 230 11.65 -33.01 18.99
CA CYS A 230 12.47 -33.11 17.78
C CYS A 230 12.78 -31.71 17.21
N ALA A 231 13.95 -31.56 16.58
CA ALA A 231 14.41 -30.27 16.06
C ALA A 231 13.46 -29.68 15.00
N VAL A 232 12.72 -30.54 14.30
CA VAL A 232 11.73 -30.12 13.30
C VAL A 232 10.47 -29.58 13.99
N CYS A 233 9.99 -30.19 15.07
CA CYS A 233 8.86 -29.66 15.85
C CYS A 233 9.24 -28.33 16.54
N VAL A 234 10.45 -28.22 17.11
CA VAL A 234 10.95 -26.93 17.66
C VAL A 234 11.00 -25.86 16.58
N TYR A 235 11.54 -26.21 15.39
CA TYR A 235 11.52 -25.29 14.26
C TYR A 235 10.09 -24.92 13.82
N GLU A 236 9.15 -25.86 13.84
CA GLU A 236 7.76 -25.55 13.49
C GLU A 236 7.09 -24.66 14.54
N GLU A 237 7.39 -24.83 15.83
CA GLU A 237 6.91 -23.97 16.92
C GLU A 237 7.50 -22.56 16.86
N ASP A 238 8.83 -22.45 16.75
CA ASP A 238 9.57 -21.17 16.67
C ASP A 238 9.10 -20.29 15.49
N TYR A 239 8.52 -20.92 14.45
CA TYR A 239 8.03 -20.25 13.24
C TYR A 239 6.50 -20.25 13.11
N GLU A 240 5.77 -20.64 14.16
CA GLU A 240 4.30 -20.69 14.20
C GLU A 240 3.71 -21.49 13.02
N LEU A 241 4.37 -22.58 12.65
CA LEU A 241 3.98 -23.49 11.57
C LEU A 241 3.13 -24.67 12.09
N ARG A 242 3.09 -24.84 13.40
CA ARG A 242 2.42 -25.91 14.12
C ARG A 242 2.08 -25.41 15.52
N GLU A 243 0.97 -25.84 16.09
CA GLU A 243 0.62 -25.52 17.47
C GLU A 243 1.44 -26.37 18.46
N GLU A 244 1.73 -25.85 19.65
CA GLU A 244 2.48 -26.58 20.69
C GLU A 244 1.85 -27.95 21.03
N SER A 245 0.52 -28.03 20.91
CA SER A 245 -0.27 -29.24 21.13
C SER A 245 0.01 -30.37 20.12
N GLU A 246 0.54 -30.02 18.94
CA GLU A 246 0.82 -30.95 17.83
C GLU A 246 2.30 -31.37 17.77
N MET A 247 3.12 -30.92 18.73
CA MET A 247 4.55 -31.23 18.78
C MET A 247 4.84 -32.60 19.42
N CYS A 248 5.76 -33.35 18.83
CA CYS A 248 6.27 -34.59 19.42
C CYS A 248 7.09 -34.30 20.69
N ARG A 249 6.76 -34.99 21.78
CA ARG A 249 7.43 -34.85 23.09
C ARG A 249 8.19 -36.12 23.49
N ARG A 250 8.46 -36.98 22.52
CA ARG A 250 9.08 -38.29 22.73
C ARG A 250 10.53 -38.16 23.19
N ALA A 251 10.80 -38.64 24.40
CA ALA A 251 12.15 -38.95 24.86
C ALA A 251 12.49 -40.40 24.48
N TYR A 252 13.68 -40.64 23.90
CA TYR A 252 14.09 -41.99 23.54
C TYR A 252 14.19 -42.90 24.78
N PRO A 253 13.46 -44.04 24.83
CA PRO A 253 13.79 -45.11 25.77
C PRO A 253 15.08 -45.77 25.27
N GLY A 254 16.04 -45.95 26.19
CA GLY A 254 17.36 -46.54 25.90
C GLY A 254 17.31 -48.00 25.49
#